data_AF-A0A529M9T3-F1
#
_entry.id   AF-A0A529M9T3-F1
#
_cell.length_a   1.000
_cell.length_b   1.000
_cell.length_c   1.000
_cell.angle_alpha   90.00
_cell.angle_beta   90.00
_cell.angle_gamma   90.00
#
_symmetry.space_group_name_H-M   'P 1'
#
loop_
_entity.id
_entity.type
_entity.pdbx_description
1 polymer ?
#
loop_
_entity_poly.entity_id
_entity_poly.type
_entity_poly.pdbx_seq_one_letter_code
_entity_poly.pdbx_strand_id
1 'polypeptide(L)'
;ACALSATGEQLATLEGALADLFDAWASATPPAVMRATTKFYEALFEAADKRVAWEIVSGLNVRINQLRSMTIVSTNRREAAIAEMNEIMDAIRAHKPEAAEAAARRHVESAWKIARNTLRVDCP
;
A
#
# COMPACT_ATOMS: atom_id res chain seq x y z
N ALA A 1 2.15 -3.68 -14.32
CA ALA A 1 1.73 -2.51 -15.12
C ALA A 1 2.70 -1.35 -14.91
N CYS A 2 2.79 -0.74 -13.72
CA CYS A 2 3.71 0.38 -13.47
C CYS A 2 5.16 0.08 -13.90
N ALA A 3 5.70 -1.07 -13.49
CA ALA A 3 7.06 -1.49 -13.88
C ALA A 3 7.28 -1.65 -15.40
N LEU A 4 6.21 -1.77 -16.20
CA LEU A 4 6.31 -1.92 -17.65
C LEU A 4 6.21 -0.57 -18.38
N SER A 5 5.43 0.37 -17.86
CA SER A 5 4.94 1.50 -18.65
C SER A 5 4.84 2.84 -17.92
N ALA A 6 5.13 2.92 -16.61
CA ALA A 6 5.04 4.18 -15.88
C ALA A 6 6.04 5.20 -16.43
N THR A 7 5.58 6.43 -16.64
CA THR A 7 6.44 7.55 -17.05
C THR A 7 7.26 8.06 -15.86
N GLY A 8 8.32 8.83 -16.14
CA GLY A 8 9.12 9.46 -15.07
C GLY A 8 8.29 10.35 -14.14
N GLU A 9 7.31 11.08 -14.68
CA GLU A 9 6.39 11.93 -13.90
C GLU A 9 5.45 11.10 -12.99
N GLN A 10 4.94 9.98 -13.50
CA GLN A 10 4.10 9.06 -12.73
C GLN A 10 4.91 8.38 -11.62
N LEU A 11 6.16 8.02 -11.89
CA LEU A 11 7.07 7.48 -10.87
C LEU A 11 7.36 8.51 -9.78
N ALA A 12 7.67 9.76 -10.14
CA ALA A 12 7.90 10.83 -9.17
C ALA A 12 6.67 11.09 -8.29
N THR A 13 5.47 11.09 -8.88
CA THR A 13 4.21 11.23 -8.13
C THR A 13 4.00 10.07 -7.15
N LEU A 14 4.24 8.83 -7.60
CA LEU A 14 4.11 7.64 -6.77
C LEU A 14 5.12 7.63 -5.60
N GLU A 15 6.37 8.02 -5.86
CA GLU A 15 7.43 8.15 -4.85
C GLU A 15 7.09 9.23 -3.81
N GLY A 16 6.60 10.39 -4.26
CA GLY A 16 6.14 11.46 -3.37
C GLY A 16 5.01 10.99 -2.45
N ALA A 17 4.01 10.31 -3.00
CA ALA A 17 2.90 9.76 -2.21
C ALA A 17 3.37 8.69 -1.20
N LEU A 18 4.40 7.92 -1.53
CA LEU A 18 5.00 6.95 -0.61
C LEU A 18 5.75 7.64 0.53
N ALA A 19 6.51 8.70 0.23
CA ALA A 19 7.19 9.51 1.24
C ALA A 19 6.18 10.15 2.21
N ASP A 20 5.11 10.76 1.69
CA ASP A 20 4.02 11.34 2.50
C ASP A 20 3.39 10.31 3.45
N LEU A 21 3.26 9.05 3.01
CA LEU A 21 2.77 7.96 3.85
C LEU A 21 3.74 7.63 4.99
N PHE A 22 5.03 7.58 4.71
CA PHE A 22 6.04 7.31 5.74
C PHE A 22 6.12 8.44 6.77
N ASP A 23 5.99 9.69 6.34
CA ASP A 23 5.89 10.85 7.21
C ASP A 23 4.62 10.82 8.06
N ALA A 24 3.48 10.43 7.47
CA ALA A 24 2.23 10.23 8.21
C ALA A 24 2.39 9.15 9.30
N TRP A 25 3.11 8.06 9.03
CA TRP A 25 3.45 7.06 10.05
C TRP A 25 4.36 7.61 11.14
N ALA A 26 5.30 8.50 10.80
CA ALA A 26 6.16 9.16 11.79
C ALA A 26 5.37 10.09 12.73
N SER A 27 4.30 10.71 12.23
CA SER A 27 3.40 11.56 13.04
C SER A 27 2.52 10.82 14.05
N ALA A 28 2.57 9.47 14.08
CA ALA A 28 1.78 8.61 14.97
C ALA A 28 0.27 8.91 14.99
N THR A 29 -0.29 9.41 13.88
CA THR A 29 -1.71 9.81 13.77
C THR A 29 -2.44 8.85 12.81
N PRO A 30 -3.12 7.79 13.29
CA PRO A 30 -3.69 6.76 12.42
C PRO A 30 -4.63 7.28 11.31
N PRO A 31 -5.51 8.28 11.55
CA PRO A 31 -6.30 8.86 10.47
C PRO A 31 -5.47 9.51 9.35
N ALA A 32 -4.31 10.10 9.68
CA ALA A 32 -3.41 10.67 8.67
C ALA A 32 -2.75 9.56 7.84
N VAL A 33 -2.29 8.49 8.49
CA VAL A 33 -1.74 7.31 7.81
C VAL A 33 -2.76 6.70 6.86
N MET A 34 -4.02 6.55 7.29
CA MET A 34 -5.10 6.03 6.45
C MET A 34 -5.31 6.89 5.19
N ARG A 35 -5.34 8.22 5.33
CA ARG A 35 -5.47 9.13 4.19
C ARG A 35 -4.28 9.05 3.24
N ALA A 36 -3.06 9.06 3.77
CA ALA A 36 -1.85 8.95 2.96
C ALA A 36 -1.76 7.59 2.24
N THR A 37 -2.17 6.51 2.91
CA THR A 37 -2.25 5.17 2.30
C THR A 37 -3.20 5.16 1.10
N THR A 38 -4.38 5.77 1.22
CA THR A 38 -5.33 5.89 0.11
C THR A 38 -4.71 6.65 -1.07
N LYS A 39 -4.06 7.79 -0.82
CA LYS A 39 -3.37 8.57 -1.86
C LYS A 39 -2.25 7.78 -2.56
N PHE A 40 -1.47 7.01 -1.81
CA PHE A 40 -0.45 6.14 -2.37
C PHE A 40 -1.05 5.13 -3.37
N TYR A 41 -2.13 4.45 -2.98
CA TYR A 41 -2.76 3.47 -3.89
C TYR A 41 -3.41 4.15 -5.09
N GLU A 42 -4.03 5.32 -4.94
CA GLU A 42 -4.54 6.10 -6.07
C GLU A 42 -3.44 6.39 -7.09
N ALA A 43 -2.30 6.92 -6.64
CA ALA A 43 -1.14 7.19 -7.49
C ALA A 43 -0.60 5.89 -8.14
N LEU A 44 -0.59 4.77 -7.41
CA LEU A 44 -0.14 3.48 -7.95
C LEU A 44 -1.04 3.00 -9.10
N PHE A 45 -2.36 3.12 -8.94
CA PHE A 45 -3.31 2.75 -10.00
C PHE A 45 -3.28 3.71 -11.19
N GLU A 46 -3.02 4.99 -10.96
CA GLU A 46 -2.83 5.97 -12.02
C GLU A 46 -1.54 5.71 -12.82
N ALA A 47 -0.43 5.43 -12.15
CA ALA A 47 0.83 5.02 -12.78
C ALA A 47 0.72 3.69 -13.54
N ALA A 48 -0.26 2.85 -13.19
CA ALA A 48 -0.57 1.61 -13.90
C ALA A 48 -1.46 1.81 -15.14
N ASP A 49 -1.98 3.03 -15.36
CA ASP A 49 -3.08 3.33 -16.30
C ASP A 49 -4.32 2.43 -16.05
N LYS A 50 -4.71 2.31 -14.78
CA LYS A 50 -5.81 1.45 -14.32
C LYS A 50 -6.88 2.23 -13.55
N ARG A 51 -7.29 3.39 -14.06
CA ARG A 51 -8.31 4.27 -13.43
C ARG A 51 -9.64 3.55 -13.16
N VAL A 52 -10.13 2.73 -14.10
CA VAL A 52 -11.36 1.94 -13.88
C VAL A 52 -11.17 0.92 -12.76
N ALA A 53 -9.99 0.31 -12.64
CA ALA A 53 -9.71 -0.61 -11.54
C ALA A 53 -9.63 0.13 -10.20
N TRP A 54 -9.11 1.37 -10.18
CA TRP A 54 -9.15 2.23 -9.01
C TRP A 54 -10.58 2.48 -8.54
N GLU A 55 -11.51 2.79 -9.45
CA GLU A 55 -12.93 2.98 -9.11
C GLU A 55 -13.53 1.74 -8.45
N ILE A 56 -13.26 0.55 -9.00
CA ILE A 56 -13.73 -0.72 -8.42
C ILE A 56 -13.13 -0.95 -7.03
N VAL A 57 -11.80 -0.80 -6.89
CA VAL A 57 -11.11 -0.93 -5.60
C VAL A 57 -11.64 0.09 -4.59
N SER A 58 -11.94 1.31 -5.05
CA SER A 58 -12.51 2.36 -4.21
C SER A 58 -13.92 2.00 -3.71
N GLY A 59 -14.72 1.27 -4.51
CA GLY A 59 -15.99 0.70 -4.07
C GLY A 59 -15.85 -0.37 -2.98
N LEU A 60 -14.67 -1.00 -2.89
CA LEU A 60 -14.31 -1.94 -1.82
C LEU A 60 -13.64 -1.25 -0.62
N ASN A 61 -13.53 0.08 -0.63
CA ASN A 61 -12.81 0.85 0.39
C ASN A 61 -13.27 0.55 1.81
N VAL A 62 -14.54 0.21 2.05
CA VAL A 62 -15.00 -0.14 3.41
C VAL A 62 -14.23 -1.36 3.95
N ARG A 63 -14.20 -2.46 3.19
CA ARG A 63 -13.52 -3.70 3.61
C ARG A 63 -12.01 -3.53 3.62
N ILE A 64 -11.46 -2.83 2.62
CA ILE A 64 -10.04 -2.52 2.55
C ILE A 64 -9.61 -1.62 3.71
N ASN A 65 -10.41 -0.62 4.06
CA ASN A 65 -10.10 0.27 5.18
C ASN A 65 -10.26 -0.43 6.52
N GLN A 66 -11.19 -1.38 6.66
CA GLN A 66 -11.26 -2.23 7.84
C GLN A 66 -9.96 -3.05 8.01
N LEU A 67 -9.49 -3.69 6.93
CA LEU A 67 -8.20 -4.40 6.92
C LEU A 67 -7.03 -3.46 7.28
N ARG A 68 -6.95 -2.29 6.63
CA ARG A 68 -5.90 -1.30 6.85
C ARG A 68 -5.92 -0.78 8.29
N SER A 69 -7.09 -0.48 8.84
CA SER A 69 -7.25 0.00 10.21
C SER A 69 -6.70 -1.00 11.22
N MET A 70 -6.98 -2.29 11.06
CA MET A 70 -6.45 -3.34 11.95
C MET A 70 -4.92 -3.45 11.86
N THR A 71 -4.36 -3.28 10.67
CA THR A 71 -2.91 -3.46 10.46
C THR A 71 -2.10 -2.22 10.83
N ILE A 72 -2.58 -1.01 10.52
CA ILE A 72 -1.86 0.25 10.78
C ILE A 72 -1.65 0.51 12.27
N VAL A 73 -2.61 0.13 13.12
CA VAL A 73 -2.48 0.31 14.58
C VAL A 73 -1.69 -0.81 15.25
N SER A 74 -1.30 -1.85 14.50
CA SER A 74 -0.56 -2.98 15.03
C SER A 74 0.92 -2.62 15.24
N THR A 75 1.44 -2.90 16.44
CA THR A 75 2.79 -2.50 16.86
C THR A 75 3.90 -3.11 16.01
N ASN A 76 3.66 -4.26 15.37
CA ASN A 76 4.64 -4.96 14.53
C ASN A 76 4.51 -4.68 13.03
N ARG A 77 3.59 -3.79 12.61
CA ARG A 77 3.32 -3.57 11.18
C ARG A 77 4.24 -2.56 10.52
N ARG A 78 4.52 -1.44 11.20
CA ARG A 78 5.09 -0.23 10.57
C ARG A 78 6.40 -0.50 9.84
N GLU A 79 7.40 -1.04 10.51
CA GLU A 79 8.72 -1.27 9.91
C GLU A 79 8.68 -2.26 8.76
N ALA A 80 7.94 -3.37 8.93
CA ALA A 80 7.72 -4.35 7.87
C ALA A 80 6.99 -3.73 6.68
N ALA A 81 6.00 -2.86 6.91
CA ALA A 81 5.25 -2.18 5.85
C ALA A 81 6.15 -1.26 5.03
N ILE A 82 7.00 -0.48 5.71
CA ILE A 82 7.95 0.42 5.06
C ILE A 82 8.90 -0.38 4.18
N ALA A 83 9.48 -1.48 4.69
CA ALA A 83 10.38 -2.34 3.91
C ALA A 83 9.67 -2.94 2.69
N GLU A 84 8.50 -3.55 2.88
CA GLU A 84 7.70 -4.16 1.81
C GLU A 84 7.31 -3.14 0.72
N MET A 85 6.90 -1.92 1.11
CA MET A 85 6.47 -0.90 0.15
C MET A 85 7.66 -0.31 -0.63
N ASN A 86 8.83 -0.19 0.01
CA ASN A 86 10.07 0.16 -0.69
C ASN A 86 10.47 -0.93 -1.70
N GLU A 87 10.35 -2.22 -1.36
CA GLU A 87 10.61 -3.31 -2.31
C GLU A 87 9.73 -3.22 -3.56
N ILE A 88 8.44 -2.87 -3.39
CA ILE A 88 7.53 -2.64 -4.52
C ILE A 88 8.04 -1.48 -5.38
N MET A 89 8.36 -0.35 -4.76
CA MET A 89 8.79 0.85 -5.47
C MET A 89 10.12 0.64 -6.21
N ASP A 90 11.08 -0.03 -5.57
CA ASP A 90 12.38 -0.34 -6.17
C ASP A 90 12.22 -1.29 -7.38
N ALA A 91 11.36 -2.29 -7.27
CA ALA A 91 11.07 -3.19 -8.39
C ALA A 91 10.36 -2.46 -9.55
N ILE A 92 9.46 -1.52 -9.25
CA ILE A 92 8.82 -0.67 -10.25
C ILE A 92 9.86 0.22 -10.96
N ARG A 93 10.71 0.91 -10.19
CA ARG A 93 11.77 1.81 -10.72
C ARG A 93 12.80 1.06 -11.56
N ALA A 94 13.13 -0.17 -11.16
CA ALA A 94 14.05 -1.03 -11.90
C ALA A 94 13.42 -1.71 -13.12
N HIS A 95 12.15 -1.41 -13.45
CA HIS A 95 11.40 -2.04 -14.54
C HIS A 95 11.37 -3.58 -14.45
N LYS A 96 11.20 -4.12 -13.25
CA LYS A 96 11.14 -5.57 -12.97
C LYS A 96 9.70 -5.99 -12.66
N PRO A 97 8.86 -6.27 -13.68
CA PRO A 97 7.43 -6.53 -13.48
C PRO A 97 7.14 -7.73 -12.58
N GLU A 98 7.84 -8.86 -12.76
CA GLU A 98 7.66 -10.05 -11.94
C GLU A 98 8.06 -9.82 -10.47
N ALA A 99 9.15 -9.08 -10.25
CA ALA A 99 9.59 -8.73 -8.91
C ALA A 99 8.60 -7.78 -8.22
N ALA A 100 8.05 -6.80 -8.95
CA ALA A 100 7.05 -5.86 -8.43
C ALA A 100 5.75 -6.59 -8.06
N GLU A 101 5.30 -7.54 -8.90
CA GLU A 101 4.14 -8.38 -8.61
C GLU A 101 4.38 -9.24 -7.37
N ALA A 102 5.52 -9.90 -7.28
CA ALA A 102 5.87 -10.74 -6.13
C ALA A 102 5.94 -9.92 -4.83
N ALA A 103 6.54 -8.73 -4.86
CA ALA A 103 6.62 -7.82 -3.71
C ALA A 103 5.22 -7.34 -3.29
N ALA A 104 4.38 -6.93 -4.24
CA ALA A 104 3.01 -6.50 -3.95
C ALA A 104 2.16 -7.63 -3.33
N ARG A 105 2.30 -8.86 -3.83
CA ARG A 105 1.63 -10.04 -3.26
C ARG A 105 2.07 -10.29 -1.82
N ARG A 106 3.39 -10.31 -1.56
CA ARG A 106 3.94 -10.49 -0.20
C ARG A 106 3.42 -9.43 0.77
N HIS A 107 3.37 -8.16 0.34
CA HIS A 107 2.87 -7.05 1.14
C HIS A 107 1.40 -7.27 1.59
N VAL A 108 0.52 -7.66 0.67
CA VAL A 108 -0.90 -7.92 0.99
C VAL A 108 -1.05 -9.16 1.88
N GLU A 109 -0.29 -10.23 1.63
CA GLU A 109 -0.30 -11.43 2.46
C GLU A 109 0.18 -11.15 3.90
N SER A 110 1.20 -10.32 4.06
CA SER A 110 1.71 -9.86 5.36
C SER A 110 0.62 -9.13 6.15
N ALA A 111 -0.05 -8.15 5.52
CA ALA A 111 -1.18 -7.43 6.11
C ALA A 111 -2.34 -8.37 6.49
N TRP A 112 -2.68 -9.33 5.63
CA TRP A 112 -3.72 -10.31 5.91
C TRP A 112 -3.40 -11.20 7.12
N LYS A 113 -2.15 -11.66 7.27
CA LYS A 113 -1.74 -12.48 8.42
C LYS A 113 -1.97 -11.73 9.75
N ILE A 114 -1.64 -10.44 9.80
CA ILE A 114 -1.83 -9.60 10.99
C ILE A 114 -3.33 -9.42 11.29
N ALA A 115 -4.12 -9.06 10.28
CA ALA A 115 -5.56 -8.88 10.45
C ALA A 115 -6.27 -10.17 10.88
N ARG A 116 -5.92 -11.31 10.28
CA ARG A 116 -6.45 -12.63 10.67
C ARG A 116 -6.16 -12.97 12.12
N ASN A 117 -4.95 -12.65 12.60
CA ASN A 117 -4.60 -12.89 14.01
C ASN A 117 -5.43 -11.99 14.93
N THR A 118 -5.64 -10.73 14.56
CA THR A 118 -6.50 -9.80 15.31
C THR A 118 -7.93 -10.33 15.42
N LEU A 119 -8.54 -10.71 14.28
CA LEU A 119 -9.90 -11.26 14.23
C LEU A 119 -10.07 -12.58 15.00
N ARG A 120 -9.01 -13.38 15.13
CA ARG A 120 -9.04 -14.62 15.94
C ARG A 120 -9.00 -14.34 17.43
N VAL A 121 -8.31 -13.30 17.86
CA VAL A 121 -8.24 -12.87 19.27
C VAL A 121 -9.57 -12.24 19.70
N ASP A 122 -10.26 -11.56 18.79
CA ASP A 122 -11.56 -10.93 19.04
C ASP A 122 -12.76 -11.90 18.92
N CYS A 123 -12.53 -13.18 18.62
CA CYS A 123 -13.58 -14.21 18.57
C CYS A 123 -13.71 -14.87 19.96
N PRO A 124 -14.89 -14.79 20.62
CA PRO A 124 -15.12 -15.44 21.92
C PRO A 124 -15.07 -16.97 21.85
#